data_AF-A0A6G2VUE3-F1
#
_entry.id   AF-A0A6G2VUE3-F1
#
_cell.length_a   1.000
_cell.length_b   1.000
_cell.length_c   1.000
_cell.angle_alpha   90.00
_cell.angle_beta   90.00
_cell.angle_gamma   90.00
#
_symmetry.space_group_name_H-M   'P 1'
#
loop_
_entity.id
_entity.type
_entity.pdbx_description
1 polymer ?
#
loop_
_entity_poly.entity_id
_entity_poly.type
_entity_poly.pdbx_seq_one_letter_code
_entity_poly.pdbx_strand_id
1 'polypeptide(L)'
;MLPAGLRRAMEAIGWWQNPLPQPPSIHLAQTLETLRTYGWCKSLDVSPTGRMCIRGAQTLLQRHGHVTETARARAVHYLQLSLTEHGINQPFYAWNDLPNTPFTDVEKRLTRAAYLARQNGD
;
A
#
# COMPACT_ATOMS: atom_id res chain seq x y z
N MET A 1 -15.68 5.91 9.99
CA MET A 1 -14.98 4.62 9.79
C MET A 1 -15.25 3.74 11.01
N LEU A 2 -15.49 2.43 10.82
CA LEU A 2 -15.73 1.49 11.93
C LEU A 2 -14.40 0.98 12.51
N PRO A 3 -14.16 1.07 13.82
CA PRO A 3 -12.96 0.50 14.47
C PRO A 3 -12.80 -1.00 14.22
N ALA A 4 -11.56 -1.51 14.22
CA ALA A 4 -11.29 -2.92 13.96
C ALA A 4 -12.01 -3.88 14.93
N GLY A 5 -12.08 -3.52 16.22
CA GLY A 5 -12.82 -4.30 17.21
C GLY A 5 -14.32 -4.39 16.90
N LEU A 6 -14.92 -3.27 16.44
CA LEU A 6 -16.32 -3.23 16.05
C LEU A 6 -16.58 -4.03 14.78
N ARG A 7 -15.71 -3.94 13.77
CA ARG A 7 -15.81 -4.76 12.55
C ARG A 7 -15.74 -6.25 12.85
N ARG A 8 -14.87 -6.67 13.77
CA ARG A 8 -14.79 -8.08 14.22
C ARG A 8 -16.03 -8.53 14.97
N ALA A 9 -16.59 -7.68 15.84
CA ALA A 9 -17.84 -7.99 16.54
C ALA A 9 -19.03 -8.09 15.56
N MET A 10 -19.10 -7.21 14.55
CA MET A 10 -20.13 -7.24 13.51
C MET A 10 -19.96 -8.43 12.56
N GLU A 11 -18.74 -8.85 12.26
CA GLU A 11 -18.45 -10.08 11.51
C GLU A 11 -18.94 -11.32 12.24
N ALA A 12 -18.71 -11.40 13.56
CA ALA A 12 -19.16 -12.54 14.38
C ALA A 12 -20.70 -12.74 14.37
N ILE A 13 -21.47 -11.68 14.09
CA ILE A 13 -22.94 -11.72 13.98
C ILE A 13 -23.44 -11.64 12.53
N GLY A 14 -22.54 -11.73 11.54
CA GLY A 14 -22.88 -11.75 10.12
C GLY A 14 -23.32 -10.41 9.52
N TRP A 15 -23.16 -9.29 10.24
CA TRP A 15 -23.53 -7.95 9.77
C TRP A 15 -22.45 -7.23 8.98
N TRP A 16 -21.25 -7.80 8.93
CA TRP A 16 -20.12 -7.25 8.22
C TRP A 16 -19.22 -8.36 7.68
N GLN A 17 -18.84 -8.29 6.41
CA GLN A 17 -17.82 -9.19 5.87
C GLN A 17 -16.49 -8.45 5.82
N ASN A 18 -15.54 -8.86 6.67
CA ASN A 18 -14.20 -8.32 6.57
C ASN A 18 -13.54 -8.79 5.26
N PRO A 19 -12.76 -7.93 4.58
CA PRO A 19 -11.99 -8.38 3.44
C PRO A 19 -10.99 -9.45 3.89
N LEU A 20 -10.82 -10.49 3.08
CA LEU A 20 -9.75 -11.45 3.28
C LEU A 20 -8.40 -10.74 3.11
N PRO A 21 -7.50 -10.79 4.12
CA PRO A 21 -6.17 -10.20 3.99
C PRO A 21 -5.43 -10.80 2.79
N GLN A 22 -4.87 -9.94 1.97
CA GLN A 22 -4.25 -10.29 0.71
C GLN A 22 -2.72 -10.47 0.86
N PRO A 23 -2.09 -11.30 0.01
CA PRO A 23 -0.63 -11.43 -0.04
C PRO A 23 0.03 -10.12 -0.53
N PRO A 24 1.36 -9.97 -0.36
CA PRO A 24 2.06 -8.74 -0.68
C PRO A 24 1.86 -8.20 -2.11
N SER A 25 1.85 -9.03 -3.16
CA SER A 25 1.63 -8.58 -4.54
C SER A 25 0.25 -7.97 -4.74
N ILE A 26 -0.79 -8.62 -4.25
CA ILE A 26 -2.15 -8.11 -4.36
C ILE A 26 -2.29 -6.85 -3.51
N HIS A 27 -1.67 -6.78 -2.34
CA HIS A 27 -1.65 -5.57 -1.53
C HIS A 27 -0.94 -4.40 -2.25
N LEU A 28 0.15 -4.64 -2.97
CA LEU A 28 0.84 -3.63 -3.78
C LEU A 28 -0.03 -3.14 -4.94
N ALA A 29 -0.75 -4.04 -5.61
CA ALA A 29 -1.72 -3.70 -6.64
C ALA A 29 -2.90 -2.88 -6.08
N GLN A 30 -3.45 -3.26 -4.92
CA GLN A 30 -4.49 -2.50 -4.22
C GLN A 30 -3.99 -1.13 -3.76
N THR A 31 -2.73 -1.03 -3.34
CA THR A 31 -2.11 0.25 -2.99
C THR A 31 -2.07 1.15 -4.22
N LEU A 32 -1.63 0.64 -5.37
CA LEU A 32 -1.64 1.40 -6.63
C LEU A 32 -3.05 1.85 -7.01
N GLU A 33 -4.04 0.96 -6.94
CA GLU A 33 -5.43 1.30 -7.26
C GLU A 33 -6.03 2.34 -6.30
N THR A 34 -5.68 2.26 -5.02
CA THR A 34 -6.06 3.26 -4.01
C THR A 34 -5.50 4.64 -4.38
N LEU A 35 -4.23 4.71 -4.81
CA LEU A 35 -3.59 5.96 -5.25
C LEU A 35 -4.21 6.52 -6.54
N ARG A 36 -4.65 5.65 -7.47
CA ARG A 36 -5.39 6.07 -8.68
C ARG A 36 -6.77 6.62 -8.34
N THR A 37 -7.47 5.96 -7.41
CA THR A 37 -8.85 6.31 -7.01
C THR A 37 -8.93 7.60 -6.20
N TYR A 38 -8.09 7.72 -5.17
CA TYR A 38 -8.12 8.87 -4.25
C TYR A 38 -7.12 9.97 -4.62
N GLY A 39 -6.27 9.72 -5.61
CA GLY A 39 -5.18 10.59 -6.01
C GLY A 39 -3.94 10.41 -5.14
N TRP A 40 -2.78 10.60 -5.76
CA TRP A 40 -1.48 10.49 -5.12
C TRP A 40 -0.97 11.84 -4.61
N CYS A 41 -0.28 11.89 -3.48
CA CYS A 41 0.43 13.07 -2.99
C CYS A 41 1.80 12.74 -2.36
N LYS A 42 2.57 13.81 -2.11
CA LYS A 42 3.84 13.81 -1.39
C LYS A 42 3.66 14.38 0.01
N SER A 43 4.61 14.09 0.90
CA SER A 43 4.80 14.69 2.24
C SER A 43 3.73 14.37 3.29
N LEU A 44 2.51 14.02 2.89
CA LEU A 44 1.40 13.68 3.77
C LEU A 44 0.91 12.26 3.49
N ASP A 45 0.58 11.52 4.56
CA ASP A 45 -0.09 10.23 4.43
C ASP A 45 -1.47 10.39 3.79
N VAL A 46 -2.21 11.42 4.22
CA VAL A 46 -3.48 11.84 3.63
C VAL A 46 -3.51 13.37 3.56
N SER A 47 -3.77 13.93 2.39
CA SER A 47 -3.94 15.38 2.19
C SER A 47 -5.31 15.85 2.72
N PRO A 48 -5.52 17.16 2.94
CA PRO A 48 -6.83 17.71 3.27
C PRO A 48 -7.92 17.41 2.23
N THR A 49 -7.53 17.14 0.98
CA THR A 49 -8.42 16.78 -0.12
C THR A 49 -8.59 15.26 -0.30
N GLY A 50 -8.03 14.45 0.59
CA GLY A 50 -8.17 12.98 0.57
C GLY A 50 -7.16 12.24 -0.31
N ARG A 51 -6.21 12.93 -0.95
CA ARG A 51 -5.11 12.29 -1.70
C ARG A 51 -4.17 11.59 -0.72
N MET A 52 -3.46 10.55 -1.17
CA MET A 52 -2.61 9.75 -0.28
C MET A 52 -1.20 9.58 -0.83
N CYS A 53 -0.20 9.46 0.04
CA CYS A 53 1.09 8.88 -0.33
C CYS A 53 1.01 7.34 -0.28
N ILE A 54 2.07 6.67 -0.74
CA ILE A 54 2.15 5.19 -0.72
C ILE A 54 1.92 4.64 0.70
N ARG A 55 2.56 5.23 1.72
CA ARG A 55 2.42 4.79 3.12
C ARG A 55 1.00 4.99 3.64
N GLY A 56 0.35 6.10 3.27
CA GLY A 56 -1.03 6.40 3.63
C GLY A 56 -2.00 5.38 3.06
N ALA A 57 -1.88 5.06 1.76
CA ALA A 57 -2.69 4.04 1.11
C ALA A 57 -2.49 2.64 1.74
N GLN A 58 -1.25 2.24 2.04
CA GLN A 58 -0.98 0.98 2.75
C GLN A 58 -1.61 0.95 4.15
N THR A 59 -1.56 2.07 4.86
CA THR A 59 -2.13 2.21 6.21
C THR A 59 -3.65 2.13 6.18
N LEU A 60 -4.30 2.76 5.19
CA LEU A 60 -5.73 2.64 4.97
C LEU A 60 -6.12 1.16 4.76
N LEU A 61 -5.47 0.49 3.80
CA LEU A 61 -5.76 -0.91 3.48
C LEU A 61 -5.58 -1.84 4.69
N GLN A 62 -4.49 -1.68 5.47
CA GLN A 62 -4.28 -2.44 6.70
C GLN A 62 -5.36 -2.17 7.75
N ARG A 63 -5.72 -0.89 7.98
CA ARG A 63 -6.77 -0.52 8.94
C ARG A 63 -8.15 -1.04 8.56
N HIS A 64 -8.38 -1.33 7.28
CA HIS A 64 -9.60 -1.94 6.77
C HIS A 64 -9.55 -3.48 6.67
N GLY A 65 -8.41 -4.09 7.00
CA GLY A 65 -8.25 -5.55 7.01
C GLY A 65 -7.85 -6.16 5.67
N HIS A 66 -7.55 -5.36 4.64
CA HIS A 66 -7.14 -5.86 3.33
C HIS A 66 -5.75 -6.51 3.32
N VAL A 67 -4.95 -6.30 4.36
CA VAL A 67 -3.60 -6.87 4.49
C VAL A 67 -3.27 -7.03 5.98
N THR A 68 -2.47 -8.06 6.31
CA THR A 68 -1.88 -8.20 7.65
C THR A 68 -0.66 -7.29 7.81
N GLU A 69 -0.22 -7.04 9.04
CA GLU A 69 1.00 -6.28 9.29
C GLU A 69 2.24 -6.94 8.67
N THR A 70 2.37 -8.26 8.80
CA THR A 70 3.46 -9.04 8.21
C THR A 70 3.46 -8.98 6.67
N ALA A 71 2.29 -9.15 6.03
CA ALA A 71 2.20 -9.07 4.57
C ALA A 71 2.48 -7.65 4.05
N ARG A 72 2.05 -6.61 4.78
CA ARG A 72 2.41 -5.23 4.47
C ARG A 72 3.92 -5.00 4.60
N ALA A 73 4.57 -5.50 5.65
CA ALA A 73 6.02 -5.37 5.82
C ALA A 73 6.79 -6.02 4.65
N ARG A 74 6.35 -7.20 4.19
CA ARG A 74 6.90 -7.86 2.99
C ARG A 74 6.64 -7.06 1.71
N ALA A 75 5.46 -6.46 1.56
CA ALA A 75 5.17 -5.57 0.43
C ALA A 75 6.12 -4.35 0.41
N VAL A 76 6.38 -3.75 1.57
CA VAL A 76 7.37 -2.67 1.71
C VAL A 76 8.77 -3.13 1.31
N HIS A 77 9.16 -4.35 1.70
CA HIS A 77 10.43 -4.93 1.27
C HIS A 77 10.53 -5.05 -0.26
N TYR A 78 9.53 -5.61 -0.94
CA TYR A 78 9.55 -5.69 -2.41
C TYR A 78 9.49 -4.33 -3.10
N LEU A 79 8.79 -3.35 -2.51
CA LEU A 79 8.82 -1.97 -3.00
C LEU A 79 10.25 -1.40 -2.91
N GLN A 80 10.94 -1.62 -1.79
CA GLN A 80 12.33 -1.21 -1.64
C GLN A 80 13.25 -1.91 -2.64
N LEU A 81 13.09 -3.22 -2.85
CA LEU A 81 13.85 -3.95 -3.87
C LEU A 81 13.64 -3.36 -5.28
N SER A 82 12.40 -3.03 -5.65
CA SER A 82 12.10 -2.43 -6.95
C SER A 82 12.76 -1.05 -7.16
N LEU A 83 13.08 -0.34 -6.08
CA LEU A 83 13.83 0.92 -6.10
C LEU A 83 15.34 0.66 -6.22
N THR A 84 15.84 -0.30 -5.45
CA THR A 84 17.26 -0.71 -5.48
C THR A 84 17.67 -1.28 -6.85
N GLU A 85 16.78 -1.99 -7.57
CA GLU A 85 17.00 -2.41 -8.97
C GLU A 85 17.31 -1.23 -9.91
N HIS A 86 17.00 0.00 -9.51
CA HIS A 86 17.28 1.23 -10.26
C HIS A 86 18.26 2.18 -9.55
N GLY A 87 19.05 1.66 -8.61
CA GLY A 87 20.08 2.44 -7.90
C GLY A 87 19.53 3.43 -6.88
N ILE A 88 18.23 3.37 -6.55
CA ILE A 88 17.61 4.22 -5.54
C ILE A 88 17.73 3.52 -4.18
N ASN A 89 18.68 3.98 -3.36
CA ASN A 89 19.01 3.34 -2.07
C ASN A 89 18.29 3.97 -0.86
N GLN A 90 17.64 5.12 -1.03
CA GLN A 90 16.87 5.74 0.04
C GLN A 90 15.55 4.97 0.31
N PRO A 91 14.99 5.09 1.52
CA PRO A 91 13.70 4.48 1.85
C PRO A 91 12.58 4.94 0.91
N PHE A 92 11.63 4.05 0.58
CA PHE A 92 10.55 4.36 -0.37
C PHE A 92 9.75 5.63 -0.04
N TYR A 93 9.53 5.94 1.24
CA TYR A 93 8.80 7.14 1.65
C TYR A 93 9.59 8.41 1.35
N ALA A 94 10.91 8.40 1.54
CA ALA A 94 11.77 9.53 1.20
C ALA A 94 11.85 9.71 -0.32
N TRP A 95 11.91 8.61 -1.07
CA TRP A 95 11.88 8.64 -2.54
C TRP A 95 10.56 9.18 -3.09
N ASN A 96 9.42 8.76 -2.53
CA ASN A 96 8.10 9.28 -2.90
C ASN A 96 8.03 10.81 -2.80
N ASP A 97 8.68 11.37 -1.77
CA ASP A 97 8.62 12.79 -1.43
C ASP A 97 9.62 13.66 -2.19
N LEU A 98 10.52 13.07 -2.99
CA LEU A 98 11.44 13.85 -3.83
C LEU A 98 10.63 14.75 -4.79
N PRO A 99 11.00 16.04 -4.97
CA PRO A 99 10.26 16.98 -5.82
C PRO A 99 10.05 16.49 -7.25
N ASN A 100 11.03 15.74 -7.74
CA ASN A 100 11.17 15.22 -9.10
C ASN A 100 10.64 13.79 -9.28
N THR A 101 10.13 13.11 -8.24
CA THR A 101 9.41 11.83 -8.44
C THR A 101 8.06 12.11 -9.07
N PRO A 102 7.75 11.59 -10.28
CA PRO A 102 6.41 11.67 -10.86
C PRO A 102 5.54 10.50 -10.41
N PHE A 103 4.22 10.64 -10.48
CA PHE A 103 3.31 9.54 -10.16
C PHE A 103 3.55 8.31 -11.06
N THR A 104 3.88 8.51 -12.34
CA THR A 104 4.19 7.43 -13.28
C THR A 104 5.34 6.53 -12.80
N ASP A 105 6.29 7.07 -12.05
CA ASP A 105 7.35 6.25 -11.47
C ASP A 105 6.85 5.47 -10.25
N VAL A 106 5.98 6.07 -9.43
CA VAL A 106 5.24 5.34 -8.38
C VAL A 106 4.47 4.15 -8.96
N GLU A 107 3.77 4.34 -10.06
CA GLU A 107 3.05 3.26 -10.74
C GLU A 107 4.00 2.14 -11.20
N LYS A 108 5.11 2.49 -11.84
CA LYS A 108 6.12 1.52 -12.29
C LYS A 108 6.72 0.75 -11.12
N ARG A 109 7.08 1.42 -10.03
CA ARG A 109 7.70 0.78 -8.86
C ARG A 109 6.73 -0.13 -8.12
N LEU A 110 5.49 0.31 -7.89
CA LEU A 110 4.47 -0.56 -7.27
C LEU A 110 4.15 -1.78 -8.15
N THR A 111 4.05 -1.59 -9.47
CA THR A 111 3.81 -2.70 -10.41
C THR A 111 4.99 -3.69 -10.43
N ARG A 112 6.22 -3.19 -10.50
CA ARG A 112 7.43 -4.03 -10.45
C ARG A 112 7.55 -4.75 -9.13
N ALA A 113 7.30 -4.06 -8.01
CA ALA A 113 7.29 -4.65 -6.68
C ALA A 113 6.27 -5.79 -6.60
N ALA A 114 5.04 -5.59 -7.11
CA ALA A 114 4.01 -6.63 -7.11
C ALA A 114 4.43 -7.86 -7.94
N TYR A 115 5.15 -7.65 -9.04
CA TYR A 115 5.71 -8.74 -9.83
C TYR A 115 6.82 -9.48 -9.09
N LEU A 116 7.79 -8.76 -8.50
CA LEU A 116 8.86 -9.35 -7.68
C LEU A 116 8.29 -10.20 -6.54
N ALA A 117 7.31 -9.63 -5.84
CA ALA A 117 6.55 -10.23 -4.77
C ALA A 117 5.97 -11.59 -5.22
N ARG A 118 5.18 -11.59 -6.30
CA ARG A 118 4.58 -12.81 -6.88
C ARG A 118 5.61 -13.84 -7.38
N GLN A 119 6.70 -13.39 -8.01
CA GLN A 119 7.76 -14.29 -8.49
C GLN A 119 8.50 -15.00 -7.37
N ASN A 120 8.64 -14.34 -6.22
CA ASN A 120 9.27 -14.90 -5.03
C ASN A 120 8.28 -15.67 -4.16
N GLY A 121 7.13 -16.05 -4.73
CA GLY A 121 6.09 -16.85 -4.09
C GLY A 121 5.20 -16.08 -3.13
N ASP A 122 5.42 -14.77 -3.00
CA ASP A 122 4.78 -13.96 -1.96
C ASP A 122 4.61 -14.69 -0.63
#